data_AF-A0A016W6B0-F1
#
_entry.id   AF-A0A016W6B0-F1
#
_cell.length_a   1.000
_cell.length_b   1.000
_cell.length_c   1.000
_cell.angle_alpha   90.00
_cell.angle_beta   90.00
_cell.angle_gamma   90.00
#
_symmetry.space_group_name_H-M   'P 1'
#
loop_
_entity.id
_entity.type
_entity.pdbx_description
1 polymer ?
#
loop_
_entity_poly.entity_id
_entity_poly.type
_entity_poly.pdbx_seq_one_letter_code
_entity_poly.pdbx_strand_id
1 'polypeptide(L)'
;MFMHGYQSYMKYAYPADELMPLSCRGRIRGVTPSRGDVDDSLGNFSLTLIDTLDTLVVVGALDEFERAVKLAVDNIRFDSDLIVSVFETNIRVLGGLLSGHLLAELVRAKDPTRLKWYDNRQLLKMAEDIGNRLLPAFNTSSGIPYSR
;
A
#
# COMPACT_ATOMS: atom_id res chain seq x y z
N MET A 1 -9.29 -3.60 -18.60
CA MET A 1 -10.04 -3.64 -17.32
C MET A 1 -9.22 -3.07 -16.18
N PHE A 2 -8.02 -3.61 -15.87
CA PHE A 2 -7.16 -3.09 -14.79
C PHE A 2 -6.90 -1.58 -14.85
N MET A 3 -6.40 -1.07 -15.99
CA MET A 3 -6.09 0.37 -16.14
C MET A 3 -7.29 1.27 -15.93
N HIS A 4 -8.50 0.83 -16.29
CA HIS A 4 -9.72 1.60 -16.03
C HIS A 4 -9.98 1.76 -14.52
N GLY A 5 -9.83 0.68 -13.76
CA GLY A 5 -9.96 0.70 -12.29
C GLY A 5 -8.86 1.54 -11.64
N TYR A 6 -7.60 1.30 -12.00
CA TYR A 6 -6.44 2.02 -11.50
C TYR A 6 -6.55 3.53 -11.78
N GLN A 7 -6.84 3.94 -13.02
CA GLN A 7 -6.97 5.36 -13.38
C GLN A 7 -8.15 6.03 -12.67
N SER A 8 -9.26 5.29 -12.47
CA SER A 8 -10.40 5.80 -11.70
C SER A 8 -10.03 6.02 -10.23
N TYR A 9 -9.28 5.10 -9.63
CA TYR A 9 -8.73 5.29 -8.28
C TYR A 9 -7.83 6.53 -8.23
N MET A 10 -6.86 6.64 -9.14
CA MET A 10 -5.94 7.79 -9.18
C MET A 10 -6.66 9.13 -9.39
N LYS A 11 -7.77 9.13 -10.12
CA LYS A 11 -8.55 10.35 -10.41
C LYS A 11 -9.48 10.78 -9.28
N TYR A 12 -10.14 9.82 -8.64
CA TYR A 12 -11.29 10.11 -7.75
C TYR A 12 -11.07 9.74 -6.29
N ALA A 13 -10.07 8.92 -5.98
CA ALA A 13 -9.88 8.36 -4.65
C ALA A 13 -8.52 8.63 -4.05
N TYR A 14 -7.43 8.61 -4.83
CA TYR A 14 -6.10 8.92 -4.30
C TYR A 14 -6.10 10.27 -3.53
N PRO A 15 -5.58 10.34 -2.28
CA PRO A 15 -4.76 9.35 -1.57
C PRO A 15 -5.53 8.40 -0.62
N ALA A 16 -6.86 8.32 -0.69
CA ALA A 16 -7.66 7.42 0.13
C ALA A 16 -7.28 5.94 -0.10
N ASP A 17 -7.66 5.07 0.84
CA ASP A 17 -7.31 3.65 0.76
C ASP A 17 -8.06 2.92 -0.37
N GLU A 18 -9.32 3.30 -0.63
CA GLU A 18 -10.16 2.68 -1.66
C GLU A 18 -10.97 3.72 -2.44
N LEU A 19 -11.36 3.36 -3.67
CA LEU A 19 -12.38 4.05 -4.44
C LEU A 19 -13.77 3.54 -4.06
N MET A 20 -14.72 4.44 -3.84
CA MET A 20 -16.15 4.11 -3.80
C MET A 20 -16.77 4.34 -5.18
N PRO A 21 -16.86 3.31 -6.04
CA PRO A 21 -17.03 3.47 -7.49
C PRO A 21 -18.39 4.05 -7.90
N LEU A 22 -19.45 3.80 -7.14
CA LEU A 22 -20.78 4.36 -7.44
C LEU A 22 -20.85 5.86 -7.16
N SER A 23 -20.06 6.35 -6.19
CA SER A 23 -20.06 7.76 -5.78
C SER A 23 -18.86 8.55 -6.27
N CYS A 24 -17.93 7.92 -7.00
CA CYS A 24 -16.71 8.54 -7.52
C CYS A 24 -15.92 9.37 -6.47
N ARG A 25 -15.70 8.79 -5.28
CA ARG A 25 -14.95 9.44 -4.19
C ARG A 25 -14.10 8.42 -3.43
N GLY A 26 -13.05 8.90 -2.78
CA GLY A 26 -12.21 8.09 -1.90
C GLY A 26 -12.92 7.67 -0.60
N ARG A 27 -12.59 6.49 -0.11
CA ARG A 27 -13.01 5.99 1.20
C ARG A 27 -11.98 6.36 2.27
N ILE A 28 -12.39 7.19 3.23
CA ILE A 28 -11.51 7.72 4.27
C ILE A 28 -12.07 7.33 5.64
N ARG A 29 -11.25 6.65 6.46
CA ARG A 29 -11.65 6.19 7.78
C ARG A 29 -11.90 7.39 8.70
N GLY A 30 -13.02 7.37 9.44
CA GLY A 30 -13.48 8.48 10.28
C GLY A 30 -14.30 9.56 9.55
N VAL A 31 -14.31 9.59 8.21
CA VAL A 31 -15.11 10.54 7.41
C VAL A 31 -16.30 9.85 6.76
N THR A 32 -16.08 8.68 6.15
CA THR A 32 -17.15 7.90 5.52
C THR A 32 -17.83 6.97 6.54
N PRO A 33 -19.15 6.69 6.41
CA PRO A 33 -19.84 5.76 7.29
C PRO A 33 -19.12 4.40 7.35
N SER A 34 -18.86 3.92 8.56
CA SER A 34 -18.14 2.67 8.78
C SER A 34 -18.89 1.47 8.19
N ARG A 35 -18.15 0.55 7.57
CA ARG A 35 -18.64 -0.78 7.15
C ARG A 35 -18.38 -1.86 8.22
N GLY A 36 -18.05 -1.47 9.45
CA GLY A 36 -17.60 -2.38 10.49
C GLY A 36 -16.21 -2.96 10.17
N ASP A 37 -16.01 -4.22 10.50
CA ASP A 37 -14.72 -4.92 10.42
C ASP A 37 -14.04 -4.89 9.03
N VAL A 38 -14.81 -4.68 7.95
CA VAL A 38 -14.26 -4.52 6.60
C VAL A 38 -13.29 -3.34 6.53
N ASP A 39 -13.59 -2.25 7.23
CA ASP A 39 -12.77 -1.05 7.22
C ASP A 39 -11.51 -1.19 8.07
N ASP A 40 -11.32 -2.28 8.83
CA ASP A 40 -10.12 -2.49 9.65
C ASP A 40 -8.85 -2.67 8.81
N SER A 41 -9.01 -3.03 7.53
CA SER A 41 -7.94 -3.06 6.53
C SER A 41 -7.44 -1.66 6.12
N LEU A 42 -8.18 -0.59 6.43
CA LEU A 42 -7.95 0.76 5.91
C LEU A 42 -7.21 1.66 6.92
N GLY A 43 -5.87 1.68 6.92
CA GLY A 43 -5.09 2.49 7.86
C GLY A 43 -4.75 3.91 7.40
N ASN A 44 -5.45 4.45 6.39
CA ASN A 44 -5.14 5.72 5.72
C ASN A 44 -3.73 5.78 5.09
N PHE A 45 -3.27 4.66 4.54
CA PHE A 45 -1.93 4.52 3.93
C PHE A 45 -1.97 4.32 2.41
N SER A 46 -3.04 4.77 1.75
CA SER A 46 -3.28 4.61 0.31
C SER A 46 -3.24 3.14 -0.11
N LEU A 47 -3.99 2.28 0.59
CA LEU A 47 -3.99 0.82 0.40
C LEU A 47 -4.02 0.36 -1.06
N THR A 48 -4.96 0.87 -1.86
CA THR A 48 -5.08 0.51 -3.28
C THR A 48 -3.82 0.87 -4.09
N LEU A 49 -3.12 1.96 -3.76
CA LEU A 49 -1.87 2.30 -4.42
C LEU A 49 -0.80 1.24 -4.14
N ILE A 50 -0.68 0.78 -2.89
CA ILE A 50 0.27 -0.26 -2.49
C ILE A 50 -0.07 -1.60 -3.16
N ASP A 51 -1.33 -2.03 -3.07
CA ASP A 51 -1.83 -3.30 -3.63
C ASP A 51 -1.68 -3.39 -5.16
N THR A 52 -1.53 -2.26 -5.85
CA THR A 52 -1.43 -2.24 -7.32
C THR A 52 0.01 -2.17 -7.85
N LEU A 53 1.01 -1.94 -7.00
CA LEU A 53 2.41 -1.74 -7.42
C LEU A 53 2.93 -2.91 -8.25
N ASP A 54 2.73 -4.13 -7.79
CA ASP A 54 3.24 -5.31 -8.48
C ASP A 54 2.48 -5.61 -9.77
N THR A 55 1.17 -5.39 -9.75
CA THR A 55 0.30 -5.62 -10.90
C THR A 55 0.66 -4.68 -12.04
N LEU A 56 1.02 -3.42 -11.76
CA LEU A 56 1.52 -2.48 -12.76
C LEU A 56 2.73 -3.05 -13.51
N VAL A 57 3.63 -3.77 -12.84
CA VAL A 57 4.77 -4.44 -13.47
C VAL A 57 4.31 -5.65 -14.28
N VAL A 58 3.43 -6.48 -13.73
CA VAL A 58 2.89 -7.69 -14.40
C VAL A 58 2.19 -7.34 -15.72
N VAL A 59 1.44 -6.24 -15.76
CA VAL A 59 0.73 -5.78 -16.98
C VAL A 59 1.63 -4.94 -17.91
N GLY A 60 2.90 -4.74 -17.57
CA GLY A 60 3.87 -4.00 -18.38
C GLY A 60 3.76 -2.47 -18.30
N ALA A 61 3.00 -1.91 -17.36
CA ALA A 61 2.80 -0.48 -17.19
C ALA A 61 3.93 0.17 -16.36
N LEU A 62 5.18 0.06 -16.83
CA LEU A 62 6.38 0.44 -16.06
C LEU A 62 6.49 1.94 -15.74
N ASP A 63 6.01 2.81 -16.63
CA ASP A 63 6.00 4.27 -16.38
C ASP A 63 5.07 4.62 -15.21
N GLU A 64 3.92 3.95 -15.15
CA GLU A 64 2.95 4.16 -14.09
C GLU A 64 3.38 3.46 -12.80
N PHE A 65 4.06 2.31 -12.88
CA PHE A 65 4.73 1.71 -11.73
C PHE A 65 5.73 2.69 -11.10
N GLU A 66 6.64 3.29 -11.90
CA GLU A 66 7.61 4.25 -11.38
C GLU A 66 6.94 5.47 -10.73
N ARG A 67 5.86 5.98 -11.34
CA ARG A 67 5.05 7.05 -10.76
C ARG A 67 4.39 6.62 -9.44
N ALA A 68 3.81 5.43 -9.39
CA ALA A 68 3.13 4.91 -8.20
C ALA A 68 4.10 4.69 -7.04
N VAL A 69 5.30 4.14 -7.30
CA VAL A 69 6.38 4.02 -6.30
C VAL A 69 6.77 5.41 -5.77
N LYS A 70 6.92 6.41 -6.65
CA LYS A 70 7.24 7.79 -6.23
C LYS A 70 6.18 8.36 -5.29
N LEU A 71 4.90 8.21 -5.65
CA LEU A 71 3.78 8.66 -4.81
C LEU A 71 3.71 7.92 -3.49
N ALA A 72 3.98 6.62 -3.47
CA ALA A 72 4.02 5.82 -2.25
C ALA A 72 5.11 6.35 -1.30
N VAL A 73 6.33 6.52 -1.80
CA VAL A 73 7.47 7.01 -1.02
C VAL A 73 7.24 8.43 -0.49
N ASP A 74 6.71 9.32 -1.33
CA ASP A 74 6.56 10.73 -0.96
C ASP A 74 5.43 10.94 0.06
N ASN A 75 4.31 10.23 -0.09
CA ASN A 75 3.06 10.60 0.57
C ASN A 75 2.56 9.63 1.64
N ILE A 76 2.95 8.34 1.62
CA ILE A 76 2.43 7.36 2.59
C ILE A 76 3.15 7.51 3.94
N ARG A 77 2.38 7.48 5.02
CA ARG A 77 2.85 7.48 6.41
C ARG A 77 2.06 6.43 7.20
N PHE A 78 2.71 5.75 8.14
CA PHE A 78 2.08 4.70 8.97
C PHE A 78 1.79 5.15 10.41
N ASP A 79 1.79 6.46 10.64
CA ASP A 79 1.58 7.06 11.95
C ASP A 79 0.15 7.61 12.10
N SER A 80 -0.80 6.70 11.96
CA SER A 80 -2.24 6.97 12.11
C SER A 80 -2.74 6.34 13.40
N ASP A 81 -3.45 7.10 14.24
CA ASP A 81 -4.09 6.59 15.46
C ASP A 81 -5.39 5.84 15.11
N LEU A 82 -5.22 4.59 14.69
CA LEU A 82 -6.23 3.81 13.99
C LEU A 82 -6.04 2.31 14.26
N ILE A 83 -7.07 1.64 14.77
CA ILE A 83 -7.05 0.18 15.00
C ILE A 83 -7.11 -0.54 13.65
N VAL A 84 -6.08 -1.30 13.30
CA VAL A 84 -5.99 -2.02 12.02
C VAL A 84 -5.96 -3.53 12.22
N SER A 85 -6.41 -4.28 11.22
CA SER A 85 -6.23 -5.73 11.20
C SER A 85 -4.77 -6.09 10.96
N VAL A 86 -4.16 -6.83 11.89
CA VAL A 86 -2.77 -7.32 11.76
C VAL A 86 -2.63 -8.22 10.52
N PHE A 87 -3.63 -9.07 10.28
CA PHE A 87 -3.64 -9.98 9.13
C PHE A 87 -3.70 -9.21 7.80
N GLU A 88 -4.68 -8.31 7.62
CA GLU A 88 -4.84 -7.56 6.37
C GLU A 88 -3.65 -6.64 6.11
N THR A 89 -3.15 -5.96 7.14
CA THR A 89 -1.99 -5.08 7.02
C THR A 89 -0.74 -5.88 6.63
N ASN A 90 -0.56 -7.08 7.16
CA ASN A 90 0.55 -7.95 6.81
C ASN A 90 0.49 -8.42 5.34
N ILE A 91 -0.64 -8.93 4.88
CA ILE A 91 -0.72 -9.50 3.53
C ILE A 91 -0.78 -8.45 2.42
N ARG A 92 -1.37 -7.27 2.71
CA ARG A 92 -1.57 -6.21 1.71
C ARG A 92 -0.48 -5.15 1.74
N VAL A 93 -0.25 -4.54 2.90
CA VAL A 93 0.68 -3.41 3.04
C VAL A 93 2.12 -3.92 3.07
N LEU A 94 2.46 -4.76 4.05
CA LEU A 94 3.82 -5.29 4.15
C LEU A 94 4.18 -6.12 2.91
N GLY A 95 3.29 -7.02 2.49
CA GLY A 95 3.43 -7.82 1.27
C GLY A 95 3.61 -6.95 0.01
N GLY A 96 2.74 -5.96 -0.19
CA GLY A 96 2.79 -5.07 -1.35
C GLY A 96 4.05 -4.18 -1.39
N LEU A 97 4.52 -3.68 -0.25
CA LEU A 97 5.77 -2.91 -0.18
C LEU A 97 7.01 -3.77 -0.48
N LEU A 98 7.05 -5.00 0.06
CA LEU A 98 8.13 -5.95 -0.23
C LEU A 98 8.12 -6.37 -1.71
N SER A 99 6.95 -6.69 -2.26
CA SER A 99 6.79 -7.02 -3.68
C SER A 99 7.21 -5.85 -4.58
N GLY A 100 6.72 -4.65 -4.28
CA GLY A 100 7.10 -3.42 -4.97
C GLY A 100 8.60 -3.13 -4.89
N HIS A 101 9.25 -3.37 -3.75
CA HIS A 101 10.70 -3.23 -3.62
C HIS A 101 11.46 -4.19 -4.54
N LEU A 102 11.13 -5.48 -4.49
CA LEU A 102 11.79 -6.51 -5.30
C LEU A 102 11.63 -6.23 -6.80
N LEU A 103 10.44 -5.78 -7.21
CA LEU A 103 10.17 -5.42 -8.60
C LEU A 103 10.86 -4.12 -9.01
N ALA A 104 10.99 -3.14 -8.13
CA ALA A 104 11.77 -1.94 -8.40
C ALA A 104 13.25 -2.27 -8.67
N GLU A 105 13.85 -3.15 -7.86
CA GLU A 105 15.21 -3.62 -8.08
C GLU A 105 15.34 -4.43 -9.38
N LEU A 106 14.36 -5.30 -9.68
CA LEU A 106 14.34 -6.08 -10.92
C LEU A 106 14.22 -5.19 -12.17
N VAL A 107 13.35 -4.19 -12.13
CA VAL A 107 13.17 -3.22 -13.23
C VAL A 107 14.46 -2.43 -13.46
N ARG A 108 15.10 -1.94 -12.39
CA ARG A 108 16.39 -1.24 -12.46
C ARG A 108 17.51 -2.13 -13.02
N ALA A 109 17.55 -3.40 -12.61
CA ALA A 109 18.54 -4.35 -13.10
C ALA A 109 18.39 -4.64 -14.61
N LYS A 110 17.16 -4.67 -15.11
CA LYS A 110 16.86 -4.88 -16.55
C LYS A 110 17.01 -3.61 -17.38
N ASP A 111 16.64 -2.46 -16.83
CA ASP A 111 16.71 -1.15 -17.45
C ASP A 111 17.26 -0.11 -16.46
N PRO A 112 18.60 0.13 -16.47
CA PRO A 112 19.25 1.09 -15.58
C PRO A 112 18.82 2.55 -15.79
N THR A 113 18.02 2.84 -16.82
CA THR A 113 17.52 4.19 -17.06
C THR A 113 16.28 4.53 -16.23
N ARG A 114 15.57 3.53 -15.72
CA ARG A 114 14.35 3.68 -14.90
C ARG A 114 14.67 3.78 -13.42
N LEU A 115 13.76 4.40 -12.65
CA LEU A 115 13.82 4.45 -11.19
C LEU A 115 15.18 4.95 -10.65
N LYS A 116 15.82 5.90 -11.36
CA LYS A 116 17.14 6.44 -10.95
C LYS A 116 17.12 7.10 -9.58
N TRP A 117 15.97 7.65 -9.19
CA TRP A 117 15.73 8.28 -7.90
C TRP A 117 15.48 7.26 -6.76
N TYR A 118 15.22 5.99 -7.10
CA TYR A 118 14.98 4.92 -6.14
C TYR A 118 16.30 4.23 -5.77
N ASP A 119 17.13 4.92 -4.98
CA ASP A 119 18.50 4.50 -4.65
C ASP A 119 18.70 4.06 -3.19
N ASN A 120 17.71 4.29 -2.32
CA ASN A 120 17.84 4.09 -0.88
C ASN A 120 16.88 3.03 -0.33
N ARG A 121 16.40 2.13 -1.20
CA ARG A 121 15.48 1.03 -0.86
C ARG A 121 14.26 1.52 -0.06
N GLN A 122 13.67 2.63 -0.49
CA GLN A 122 12.66 3.35 0.27
C GLN A 122 11.45 2.45 0.62
N LEU A 123 10.96 1.62 -0.31
CA LEU A 123 9.86 0.70 -0.04
C LEU A 123 10.25 -0.39 0.97
N LEU A 124 11.51 -0.84 0.99
CA LEU A 124 11.98 -1.80 1.99
C LEU A 124 11.98 -1.19 3.40
N LYS A 125 12.41 0.07 3.52
CA LYS A 125 12.38 0.79 4.80
C LYS A 125 10.94 1.01 5.28
N MET A 126 10.02 1.30 4.35
CA MET A 126 8.59 1.40 4.65
C MET A 126 8.02 0.04 5.09
N ALA A 127 8.42 -1.06 4.44
CA ALA A 127 8.06 -2.42 4.84
C ALA A 127 8.57 -2.76 6.25
N GLU A 128 9.81 -2.38 6.57
CA GLU A 128 10.38 -2.56 7.90
C GLU A 128 9.61 -1.74 8.96
N ASP A 129 9.27 -0.48 8.69
CA ASP A 129 8.47 0.36 9.60
C ASP A 129 7.11 -0.27 9.91
N ILE A 130 6.33 -0.64 8.89
CA ILE A 130 5.02 -1.26 9.13
C ILE A 130 5.16 -2.63 9.81
N GLY A 131 6.17 -3.43 9.46
CA GLY A 131 6.46 -4.71 10.10
C GLY A 131 6.73 -4.54 11.60
N ASN A 132 7.58 -3.58 11.97
CA ASN A 132 7.88 -3.27 13.36
C ASN A 132 6.65 -2.79 14.14
N ARG A 133 5.76 -2.02 13.50
CA ARG A 133 4.50 -1.57 14.11
C ARG A 133 3.50 -2.71 14.35
N LEU A 134 3.60 -3.82 13.62
CA LEU A 134 2.77 -5.01 13.84
C LEU A 134 3.29 -5.93 14.95
N LEU A 135 4.60 -5.90 15.26
CA LEU A 135 5.21 -6.78 16.26
C LEU A 135 4.56 -6.74 17.66
N PRO A 136 4.12 -5.59 18.20
CA PRO A 136 3.46 -5.55 19.51
C PRO A 136 2.23 -6.46 19.60
N ALA A 137 1.52 -6.72 18.50
CA ALA A 137 0.37 -7.62 18.50
C ALA A 137 0.73 -9.06 18.89
N PHE A 138 1.97 -9.49 18.62
CA PHE A 138 2.49 -10.81 18.95
C PHE A 138 3.01 -10.93 20.39
N ASN A 139 3.03 -9.83 21.16
CA ASN A 139 3.46 -9.83 22.55
C ASN A 139 2.37 -10.41 23.47
N THR A 140 2.05 -11.69 23.26
CA THR A 140 1.09 -12.47 24.03
C THR A 140 1.79 -13.66 24.68
N SER A 141 1.21 -14.23 25.73
CA SER A 141 1.81 -15.39 26.44
C SER A 141 1.99 -16.62 25.56
N SER A 142 1.18 -16.78 24.50
CA SER A 142 1.26 -17.90 23.55
C SER A 142 2.07 -17.56 22.30
N GLY A 143 2.38 -16.28 22.04
CA GLY A 143 2.93 -15.79 20.78
C GLY A 143 1.92 -15.74 19.63
N ILE A 144 0.64 -16.08 19.88
CA ILE A 144 -0.44 -15.89 18.89
C ILE A 144 -0.87 -14.42 18.93
N PRO A 145 -0.91 -13.71 17.79
CA PRO A 145 -1.15 -12.28 17.81
C PRO A 145 -2.60 -11.93 18.14
N TYR A 146 -2.80 -10.77 18.77
CA TYR A 146 -4.10 -10.10 18.72
C TYR A 146 -4.43 -9.71 17.28
N SER A 147 -5.70 -9.82 16.90
CA SER A 147 -6.13 -9.49 15.54
C SER A 147 -6.14 -7.99 15.24
N ARG A 148 -6.21 -7.16 16.29
CA ARG A 148 -6.41 -5.71 16.30
C ARG A 148 -5.78 -5.10 17.55
#